data_AF-A0A939I265-F1
#
_entry.id   AF-A0A939I265-F1
#
_cell.length_a   1.000
_cell.length_b   1.000
_cell.length_c   1.000
_cell.angle_alpha   90.00
_cell.angle_beta   90.00
_cell.angle_gamma   90.00
#
_symmetry.space_group_name_H-M   'P 1'
#
loop_
_entity.id
_entity.type
_entity.pdbx_description
1 polymer ?
#
loop_
_entity_poly.entity_id
_entity_poly.type
_entity_poly.pdbx_seq_one_letter_code
_entity_poly.pdbx_strand_id
1 'polypeptide(L)'
;MGLEFFGIDPETNEEGSPTVWANVAQRRLVIQSDTVTGAELAEINETEWVAGHKAGVPVHESVISIPERMIPFIRKACDAIERAGLQDSAPGDEEVGRASGDA
;
A
#
# COMPACT_ATOMS: atom_id res chain seq x y z
N MET A 1 2.39 -16.58 -0.90
CA MET A 1 2.51 -15.92 0.42
C MET A 1 3.44 -14.72 0.26
N GLY A 2 3.15 -13.59 0.89
CA GLY A 2 3.97 -12.37 0.78
C GLY A 2 3.48 -11.25 1.69
N LEU A 3 2.86 -11.57 2.83
CA LEU A 3 2.41 -10.58 3.79
C LEU A 3 3.51 -10.40 4.85
N GLU A 4 4.01 -9.17 4.99
CA GLU A 4 5.09 -8.78 5.91
C GLU A 4 4.56 -7.75 6.90
N PHE A 5 4.93 -7.88 8.19
CA PHE A 5 4.53 -6.95 9.25
C PHE A 5 5.55 -5.82 9.40
N PHE A 6 5.08 -4.58 9.52
CA PHE A 6 5.94 -3.40 9.63
C PHE A 6 5.82 -2.66 10.96
N GLY A 7 4.68 -2.74 11.62
CA GLY A 7 4.51 -2.11 12.93
C GLY A 7 3.07 -2.05 13.38
N ILE A 8 2.94 -1.82 14.67
CA ILE A 8 1.70 -1.56 15.39
C ILE A 8 1.89 -0.27 16.18
N ASP A 9 0.81 0.43 16.43
CA ASP A 9 0.80 1.63 17.24
C ASP A 9 1.42 1.40 18.63
N PRO A 10 2.50 2.10 19.00
CA PRO A 10 3.19 1.90 20.27
C PRO A 10 2.38 2.43 21.48
N GLU A 11 1.37 3.26 21.25
CA GLU A 11 0.52 3.83 22.31
C GLU A 11 -0.74 3.00 22.55
N THR A 12 -0.89 1.84 21.91
CA THR A 12 -2.14 1.09 22.04
C THR A 12 -2.31 0.47 23.43
N ASN A 13 -3.47 0.73 24.04
CA ASN A 13 -4.05 -0.11 25.08
C ASN A 13 -5.00 -1.14 24.43
N GLU A 14 -5.51 -2.11 25.19
CA GLU A 14 -6.09 -3.39 24.71
C GLU A 14 -7.19 -3.32 23.60
N GLU A 15 -7.72 -2.15 23.26
CA GLU A 15 -8.68 -1.95 22.17
C GLU A 15 -8.17 -0.99 21.08
N GLY A 16 -8.11 -1.49 19.84
CA GLY A 16 -7.89 -0.70 18.62
C GLY A 16 -6.43 -0.33 18.35
N SER A 17 -5.68 -1.21 17.67
CA SER A 17 -4.26 -0.99 17.35
C SER A 17 -4.06 -0.71 15.86
N PRO A 18 -3.84 0.55 15.43
CA PRO A 18 -3.39 0.83 14.08
C PRO A 18 -2.20 -0.05 13.72
N THR A 19 -2.29 -0.78 12.61
CA THR A 19 -1.32 -1.82 12.26
C THR A 19 -1.03 -1.80 10.76
N VAL A 20 0.24 -1.97 10.41
CA VAL A 20 0.72 -1.87 9.03
C VAL A 20 1.36 -3.19 8.60
N TRP A 21 0.89 -3.71 7.48
CA TRP A 21 1.50 -4.80 6.74
C TRP A 21 1.74 -4.41 5.28
N ALA A 22 2.72 -5.05 4.64
CA ALA A 22 2.88 -5.02 3.20
C ALA A 22 2.58 -6.39 2.62
N ASN A 23 1.71 -6.46 1.61
CA ASN A 23 1.62 -7.63 0.76
C ASN A 23 2.56 -7.43 -0.43
N VAL A 24 3.83 -7.82 -0.28
CA VAL A 24 4.89 -7.62 -1.27
C VAL A 24 4.62 -8.40 -2.56
N ALA A 25 4.00 -9.58 -2.46
CA ALA A 25 3.67 -10.41 -3.62
C ALA A 25 2.58 -9.76 -4.50
N GLN A 26 1.60 -9.09 -3.89
CA GLN A 26 0.55 -8.36 -4.61
C GLN A 26 0.86 -6.87 -4.76
N ARG A 27 2.01 -6.42 -4.25
CA ARG A 27 2.44 -5.02 -4.18
C ARG A 27 1.37 -4.09 -3.59
N ARG A 28 0.75 -4.51 -2.47
CA ARG A 28 -0.31 -3.74 -1.78
C ARG A 28 0.08 -3.40 -0.35
N LEU A 29 -0.21 -2.17 0.06
CA LEU A 29 -0.18 -1.77 1.46
C LEU A 29 -1.49 -2.20 2.13
N VAL A 30 -1.40 -2.78 3.32
CA VAL A 30 -2.55 -3.23 4.11
C VAL A 30 -2.48 -2.57 5.48
N ILE A 31 -3.53 -1.83 5.84
CA ILE A 31 -3.56 -1.04 7.07
C ILE A 31 -4.88 -1.31 7.78
N GLN A 32 -4.80 -1.61 9.08
CA GLN A 32 -5.90 -1.51 10.02
C GLN A 32 -5.77 -0.18 10.75
N SER A 33 -6.85 0.60 10.86
CA SER A 33 -6.92 1.81 11.69
C SER A 33 -8.36 2.25 11.90
N ASP A 34 -8.56 3.41 12.53
CA ASP A 34 -9.89 3.93 12.87
C ASP A 34 -10.61 4.45 11.63
N THR A 35 -11.86 4.03 11.45
CA THR A 35 -12.73 4.52 10.38
C THR A 35 -13.07 6.00 10.60
N VAL A 36 -12.86 6.82 9.57
CA VAL A 36 -13.29 8.22 9.58
C VAL A 36 -14.82 8.27 9.57
N THR A 37 -15.41 9.05 10.47
CA THR A 37 -16.86 9.22 10.56
C THR A 37 -17.21 10.71 10.79
N GLY A 38 -18.51 11.05 10.75
CA GLY A 38 -18.96 12.40 11.07
C GLY A 38 -18.60 13.44 9.99
N ALA A 39 -18.20 14.63 10.45
CA ALA A 39 -18.02 15.80 9.58
C ALA A 39 -16.91 15.62 8.53
N GLU A 40 -15.78 15.02 8.91
CA GLU A 40 -14.69 14.73 7.96
C GLU A 40 -15.13 13.77 6.86
N LEU A 41 -15.88 12.71 7.21
CA LEU A 41 -16.39 11.77 6.21
C LEU A 41 -17.42 12.46 5.28
N ALA A 42 -18.25 13.37 5.80
CA ALA A 42 -19.20 14.12 4.99
C ALA A 42 -18.46 15.02 3.98
N GLU A 43 -17.45 15.77 4.41
CA GLU A 43 -16.62 16.60 3.54
C GLU A 43 -15.95 15.79 2.43
N ILE A 44 -15.38 14.62 2.77
CA ILE A 44 -14.79 13.71 1.79
C ILE A 44 -15.81 13.25 0.76
N ASN A 45 -17.05 12.97 1.18
CA ASN A 45 -18.09 12.48 0.29
C ASN A 45 -18.70 13.58 -0.60
N GLU A 46 -18.77 14.81 -0.12
CA GLU A 46 -19.44 15.91 -0.82
C GLU A 46 -18.49 16.67 -1.76
N THR A 47 -17.18 16.56 -1.54
CA THR A 47 -16.16 17.27 -2.32
C THR A 47 -15.79 16.52 -3.60
N GLU A 48 -15.82 17.22 -4.73
CA GLU A 48 -15.17 16.76 -5.96
C GLU A 48 -13.66 17.04 -5.87
N TRP A 49 -12.88 16.05 -5.44
CA TRP A 49 -11.44 16.18 -5.26
C TRP A 49 -10.65 16.25 -6.58
N VAL A 50 -11.21 15.70 -7.65
CA VAL A 50 -10.61 15.68 -8.99
C VAL A 50 -11.69 16.02 -10.01
N ALA A 51 -11.46 17.05 -10.82
CA ALA A 51 -12.42 17.51 -11.81
C ALA A 51 -12.80 16.39 -12.80
N GLY A 52 -14.10 16.19 -13.00
CA GLY A 52 -14.67 15.13 -13.83
C GLY A 52 -14.84 13.79 -13.12
N HIS A 53 -14.56 13.69 -11.82
CA HIS A 53 -14.77 12.47 -11.04
C HIS A 53 -15.97 12.59 -10.11
N LYS A 54 -16.68 11.47 -9.92
CA LYS A 54 -17.85 11.42 -9.04
C LYS A 54 -17.43 11.68 -7.58
N ALA A 55 -18.10 12.64 -6.94
CA ALA A 55 -18.00 12.83 -5.50
C ALA A 55 -18.61 11.65 -4.73
N GLY A 56 -18.04 11.32 -3.57
CA GLY A 56 -18.50 10.23 -2.72
C GLY A 56 -17.56 9.02 -2.73
N VAL A 57 -17.42 8.39 -1.57
CA VAL A 57 -16.68 7.14 -1.37
C VAL A 57 -17.58 5.98 -1.83
N PRO A 58 -17.11 5.12 -2.75
CA PRO A 58 -17.84 3.91 -3.15
C PRO A 58 -18.15 3.00 -1.97
N VAL A 59 -19.28 2.27 -2.04
CA VAL A 59 -19.75 1.38 -0.96
C VAL A 59 -18.78 0.26 -0.58
N HIS A 60 -17.87 -0.11 -1.48
CA HIS A 60 -16.88 -1.16 -1.27
C HIS A 60 -15.52 -0.62 -0.82
N GLU A 61 -15.42 0.70 -0.59
CA GLU A 61 -14.22 1.38 -0.11
C GLU A 61 -14.46 1.93 1.30
N SER A 62 -13.39 2.25 2.02
CA SER A 62 -13.47 2.79 3.37
C SER A 62 -12.43 3.89 3.55
N VAL A 63 -12.78 4.89 4.34
CA VAL A 63 -11.87 5.96 4.74
C VAL A 63 -11.39 5.66 6.15
N ILE A 64 -10.07 5.56 6.32
CA ILE A 64 -9.43 5.38 7.62
C ILE A 64 -8.57 6.59 7.95
N SER A 65 -8.54 6.96 9.22
CA SER A 65 -7.59 7.91 9.78
C SER A 65 -6.37 7.14 10.28
N ILE A 66 -5.19 7.75 10.23
CA ILE A 66 -3.95 7.12 10.66
C ILE A 66 -3.19 8.10 11.55
N PRO A 67 -2.82 7.72 12.79
CA PRO A 67 -2.01 8.58 13.65
C PRO A 67 -0.63 8.87 13.05
N GLU A 68 -0.11 10.09 13.29
CA GLU A 68 1.20 10.52 12.79
C GLU A 68 2.34 9.55 13.15
N ARG A 69 2.32 9.03 14.39
CA ARG A 69 3.30 8.05 14.89
C ARG A 69 3.40 6.76 14.06
N MET A 70 2.40 6.45 13.23
CA MET A 70 2.42 5.30 12.31
C MET A 70 3.17 5.57 11.01
N ILE A 71 3.42 6.83 10.65
CA ILE A 71 4.07 7.23 9.39
C ILE A 71 5.41 6.50 9.16
N PRO A 72 6.31 6.35 10.16
CA PRO A 72 7.57 5.62 9.96
C PRO A 72 7.39 4.16 9.53
N PHE A 73 6.36 3.46 10.04
CA PHE A 73 6.07 2.07 9.67
C PHE A 73 5.51 2.00 8.24
N ILE A 74 4.64 2.96 7.87
CA ILE A 74 4.08 3.07 6.52
C ILE A 74 5.18 3.29 5.48
N ARG A 75 6.12 4.21 5.75
CA ARG A 75 7.26 4.46 4.83
C ARG A 75 8.06 3.19 4.56
N LYS A 76 8.40 2.43 5.61
CA LYS A 76 9.14 1.16 5.47
C LYS A 76 8.35 0.12 4.65
N ALA A 77 7.04 0.06 4.85
CA ALA A 77 6.16 -0.85 4.10
C ALA A 77 6.11 -0.47 2.61
N CYS A 78 6.02 0.83 2.29
CA CYS A 78 6.12 1.35 0.92
C CYS A 78 7.45 0.96 0.29
N ASP A 79 8.58 1.19 0.99
CA ASP A 79 9.91 0.84 0.47
C ASP A 79 10.02 -0.65 0.13
N ALA A 80 9.40 -1.54 0.93
CA ALA A 80 9.40 -2.97 0.67
C ALA A 80 8.59 -3.34 -0.58
N ILE A 81 7.41 -2.75 -0.75
CA ILE A 81 6.54 -2.95 -1.92
C ILE A 81 7.23 -2.45 -3.20
N GLU A 82 7.89 -1.30 -3.13
CA GLU A 82 8.62 -0.71 -4.25
C GLU A 82 9.83 -1.57 -4.63
N ARG A 83 10.64 -2.01 -3.66
CA ARG A 83 11.77 -2.92 -3.90
C ARG A 83 11.33 -4.23 -4.56
N ALA A 84 10.22 -4.83 -4.14
CA ALA A 84 9.70 -6.04 -4.75
C ALA A 84 9.40 -5.84 -6.26
N GLY A 85 8.87 -4.67 -6.63
CA GLY A 85 8.61 -4.33 -8.03
C GLY A 85 9.86 -4.16 -8.89
N LEU A 86 10.97 -3.72 -8.28
CA LEU A 86 12.26 -3.60 -8.97
C LEU A 86 12.89 -4.99 -9.23
N GLN A 87 12.67 -5.94 -8.33
CA GLN A 87 13.19 -7.31 -8.44
C GLN A 87 12.50 -8.10 -9.56
N ASP A 88 11.20 -7.89 -9.79
CA ASP A 88 10.48 -8.46 -10.93
C ASP A 88 10.94 -7.89 -12.29
N SER A 89 11.59 -6.72 -12.28
CA SER A 89 11.99 -5.99 -13.49
C SER A 89 13.43 -6.29 -13.95
N ALA A 90 14.17 -7.15 -13.25
CA ALA A 90 15.50 -7.57 -13.67
C ALA A 90 15.38 -8.59 -14.83
N PRO A 91 15.90 -8.31 -16.04
CA PRO A 91 15.91 -9.29 -17.12
C PRO A 91 16.82 -10.44 -16.74
N GLY A 92 16.33 -11.67 -16.91
CA GLY A 92 17.21 -12.82 -17.04
C GLY A 92 18.11 -12.60 -18.25
N ASP A 93 19.39 -12.95 -18.11
CA ASP A 93 20.33 -13.14 -19.20
C ASP A 93 19.72 -14.11 -20.23
N GLU A 94 19.03 -13.60 -21.25
CA GLU A 94 18.65 -14.39 -22.42
C GLU A 94 19.92 -14.70 -23.21
N GLU A 95 20.17 -16.00 -23.34
CA GLU A 95 21.27 -16.66 -24.01
C GLU A 95 21.84 -15.90 -25.21
N VAL A 96 23.15 -15.63 -25.15
CA VAL A 96 23.99 -15.41 -26.33
C VAL A 96 23.98 -16.70 -27.16
N GLY A 97 23.01 -16.80 -28.06
CA GLY A 97 23.02 -17.76 -29.16
C GLY A 97 24.22 -17.49 -30.05
N ARG A 98 25.32 -18.21 -29.82
CA ARG A 98 26.46 -18.25 -30.73
C ARG A 98 25.99 -18.80 -32.08
N ALA A 99 25.99 -17.95 -33.10
CA ALA A 99 25.90 -18.38 -34.48
C ALA A 99 27.11 -19.28 -34.80
N SER A 100 26.85 -20.58 -34.99
CA SER A 100 27.80 -21.50 -35.64
C SER A 100 27.66 -21.29 -37.14
N GLY A 101 28.54 -20.48 -37.72
CA GLY A 101 28.71 -20.39 -39.16
C GLY A 101 29.75 -21.41 -39.59
N ASP A 102 29.32 -22.48 -40.26
CA ASP A 102 30.19 -23.33 -41.07
C ASP A 102 30.01 -22.94 -42.54
N ALA A 103 31.12 -22.56 -43.17
CA ALA A 103 31.33 -22.41 -44.60
C ALA A 103 32.62 -23.12 -44.99
#